data_AF-A0A453R641-F1
#
_entry.id   AF-A0A453R641-F1
#
_cell.length_a   1.000
_cell.length_b   1.000
_cell.length_c   1.000
_cell.angle_alpha   90.00
_cell.angle_beta   90.00
_cell.angle_gamma   90.00
#
_symmetry.space_group_name_H-M   'P 1'
#
loop_
_entity.id
_entity.type
_entity.pdbx_description
1 polymer ?
#
loop_
_entity_poly.entity_id
_entity_poly.type
_entity_poly.pdbx_seq_one_letter_code
_entity_poly.pdbx_strand_id
1 'polypeptide(L)'
;QVLEDHGLSCENLLHVKLESIILTKQRAEKVIGWARSHYLSSAINPSIKGDKLVIPRESLDLAIERLRELEASTKSLSENMKMLAKDEFERNFISAVVPPHEIGVKFEDIGALEDVKKTLDELVTLPMRRPELFSRGNLLR
;
A
#
# COMPACT_ATOMS: atom_id res chain seq x y z
N GLN A 1 -19.24 9.36 7.85
CA GLN A 1 -18.41 8.95 8.99
C GLN A 1 -16.91 8.93 8.66
N VAL A 2 -16.30 7.87 8.10
CA VAL A 2 -14.81 7.81 7.96
C VAL A 2 -14.20 9.00 7.20
N LEU A 3 -14.82 9.45 6.10
CA LEU A 3 -14.39 10.67 5.39
C LEU A 3 -14.40 11.90 6.29
N GLU A 4 -15.48 12.09 7.05
CA GLU A 4 -15.67 13.26 7.90
C GLU A 4 -14.71 13.25 9.09
N ASP A 5 -14.47 12.08 9.68
CA ASP A 5 -13.52 11.87 10.78
C ASP A 5 -12.09 12.27 10.37
N HIS A 6 -11.78 12.25 9.07
CA HIS A 6 -10.47 12.58 8.51
C HIS A 6 -10.44 13.94 7.79
N GLY A 7 -11.46 14.80 7.98
CA GLY A 7 -11.52 16.12 7.36
C GLY A 7 -11.69 16.07 5.84
N LEU A 8 -12.33 15.03 5.31
CA LEU A 8 -12.58 14.84 3.88
C LEU A 8 -14.07 14.89 3.57
N SER A 9 -14.41 15.29 2.35
CA SER A 9 -15.77 15.22 1.80
C SER A 9 -15.73 14.84 0.33
N CYS A 10 -16.82 14.27 -0.19
CA CYS A 10 -16.96 13.97 -1.61
C CYS A 10 -18.39 14.27 -2.04
N GLU A 11 -18.56 15.12 -3.05
CA GLU A 11 -19.89 15.57 -3.49
C GLU A 11 -20.67 14.48 -4.24
N ASN A 12 -19.97 13.56 -4.90
CA ASN A 12 -20.56 12.48 -5.71
C ASN A 12 -20.37 11.09 -5.08
N LEU A 13 -20.37 11.00 -3.74
CA LEU A 13 -20.11 9.75 -3.02
C LEU A 13 -21.08 8.62 -3.38
N LEU A 14 -22.35 8.95 -3.65
CA LEU A 14 -23.38 7.96 -4.03
C LEU A 14 -23.13 7.29 -5.38
N HIS A 15 -22.30 7.90 -6.23
CA HIS A 15 -21.97 7.38 -7.57
C HIS A 15 -20.66 6.58 -7.58
N VAL A 16 -19.97 6.49 -6.45
CA VAL A 16 -18.72 5.73 -6.33
C VAL A 16 -19.00 4.25 -6.53
N LYS A 17 -18.23 3.58 -7.39
CA LYS A 17 -18.48 2.19 -7.79
C LYS A 17 -18.04 1.21 -6.70
N LEU A 18 -18.92 0.93 -5.74
CA LEU A 18 -18.63 0.04 -4.60
C LEU A 18 -18.97 -1.44 -4.83
N GLU A 19 -19.35 -1.84 -6.06
CA GLU A 19 -19.84 -3.19 -6.36
C GLU A 19 -19.02 -4.29 -5.64
N SER A 20 -19.69 -5.05 -4.76
CA SER A 20 -19.20 -6.21 -4.00
C SER A 20 -18.15 -5.98 -2.89
N ILE A 21 -17.73 -4.76 -2.56
CA ILE A 21 -16.75 -4.53 -1.49
C ILE A 21 -17.43 -4.22 -0.16
N ILE A 22 -17.11 -5.00 0.87
CA ILE A 22 -17.40 -4.66 2.26
C ILE A 22 -16.27 -3.76 2.79
N LEU A 23 -16.57 -2.48 2.96
CA LEU A 23 -15.66 -1.50 3.56
C LEU A 23 -15.78 -1.55 5.08
N THR A 24 -14.89 -2.29 5.73
CA THR A 24 -14.64 -2.12 7.17
C THR A 24 -14.02 -0.75 7.43
N LYS A 25 -14.06 -0.26 8.68
CA LYS A 25 -13.44 1.02 9.05
C LYS A 25 -11.98 1.13 8.57
N GLN A 26 -11.17 0.10 8.82
CA GLN A 26 -9.77 0.06 8.42
C GLN A 26 -9.58 0.09 6.89
N ARG A 27 -10.45 -0.60 6.14
CA ARG A 27 -10.41 -0.57 4.66
C ARG A 27 -10.80 0.81 4.13
N ALA A 28 -11.83 1.41 4.71
CA ALA A 28 -12.25 2.76 4.37
C ALA A 28 -11.13 3.76 4.63
N GLU A 29 -10.42 3.67 5.78
CA GLU A 29 -9.26 4.51 6.11
C GLU A 29 -8.14 4.38 5.06
N LYS A 30 -7.79 3.15 4.64
CA LYS A 30 -6.82 2.93 3.54
C LYS A 30 -7.27 3.60 2.24
N VAL A 31 -8.52 3.38 1.83
CA VAL A 31 -9.08 3.93 0.59
C VAL A 31 -9.05 5.45 0.59
N ILE A 32 -9.51 6.10 1.66
CA ILE A 32 -9.52 7.57 1.72
C ILE A 32 -8.10 8.16 1.77
N GLY A 33 -7.15 7.45 2.37
CA GLY A 33 -5.73 7.83 2.37
C GLY A 33 -5.13 7.80 0.97
N TRP A 34 -5.38 6.73 0.21
CA TRP A 34 -4.95 6.63 -1.19
C TRP A 34 -5.63 7.67 -2.07
N ALA A 35 -6.93 7.87 -1.91
CA ALA A 35 -7.68 8.88 -2.68
C ALA A 35 -7.17 10.30 -2.39
N ARG A 36 -6.91 10.63 -1.12
CA ARG A 36 -6.29 11.90 -0.72
C ARG A 36 -4.90 12.07 -1.34
N SER A 37 -4.06 11.05 -1.25
CA SER A 37 -2.69 11.09 -1.80
C SER A 37 -2.71 11.31 -3.32
N HIS A 38 -3.52 10.55 -4.04
CA HIS A 38 -3.71 10.69 -5.48
C HIS A 38 -4.24 12.08 -5.87
N TYR A 39 -5.19 12.61 -5.12
CA TYR A 39 -5.72 13.94 -5.39
C TYR A 39 -4.66 15.03 -5.18
N LEU A 40 -3.96 15.00 -4.04
CA LEU A 40 -2.96 16.01 -3.72
C LEU A 40 -1.71 15.94 -4.60
N SER A 41 -1.35 14.77 -5.13
CA SER A 41 -0.22 14.65 -6.05
C SER A 41 -0.53 15.17 -7.46
N SER A 42 -1.81 15.20 -7.85
CA SER A 42 -2.24 15.61 -9.19
C SER A 42 -2.88 17.01 -9.24
N ALA A 43 -3.37 17.53 -8.11
CA ALA A 43 -4.07 18.80 -8.06
C ALA A 43 -3.10 20.00 -7.94
N ILE A 44 -3.23 20.95 -8.86
CA ILE A 44 -2.55 22.26 -8.76
C ILE A 44 -3.20 23.12 -7.67
N ASN A 45 -4.53 23.14 -7.61
CA ASN A 45 -5.32 23.87 -6.63
C ASN A 45 -6.35 22.93 -5.99
N PRO A 46 -6.05 22.32 -4.84
CA PRO A 46 -6.99 21.46 -4.13
C PRO A 46 -8.23 22.23 -3.65
N SER A 47 -9.41 21.64 -3.83
CA SER A 47 -10.69 22.22 -3.41
C SER A 47 -10.92 21.98 -1.92
N ILE A 48 -11.07 23.06 -1.16
CA ILE A 48 -11.31 23.03 0.27
C ILE A 48 -12.63 23.78 0.54
N LYS A 49 -13.55 23.12 1.25
CA LYS A 49 -14.85 23.69 1.62
C LYS A 49 -14.97 23.70 3.14
N GLY A 50 -14.87 24.88 3.75
CA GLY A 50 -14.67 25.02 5.19
C GLY A 50 -13.32 24.43 5.58
N ASP A 51 -13.32 23.49 6.54
CA ASP A 51 -12.12 22.77 6.98
C ASP A 51 -11.96 21.38 6.35
N LYS A 52 -12.73 21.07 5.29
CA LYS A 52 -12.72 19.76 4.64
C LYS A 52 -12.14 19.82 3.23
N LEU A 53 -11.23 18.89 2.93
CA LEU A 53 -10.74 18.67 1.57
C LEU A 53 -11.82 17.93 0.76
N VAL A 54 -12.20 18.49 -0.38
CA VAL A 54 -13.19 17.88 -1.29
C VAL A 54 -12.46 16.93 -2.23
N ILE A 55 -12.59 15.63 -1.98
CA ILE A 55 -11.99 14.58 -2.78
C ILE A 55 -12.85 14.34 -4.03
N PRO A 56 -12.26 14.43 -5.24
CA PRO A 56 -12.97 14.13 -6.48
C PRO A 56 -13.29 12.64 -6.56
N ARG A 57 -14.41 12.31 -7.21
CA ARG A 57 -14.92 10.92 -7.32
C ARG A 57 -13.87 10.01 -7.95
N GLU A 58 -13.17 10.50 -8.96
CA GLU A 58 -12.16 9.78 -9.74
C GLU A 58 -11.05 9.25 -8.83
N SER A 59 -10.67 10.01 -7.80
CA SER A 59 -9.65 9.58 -6.83
C SER A 59 -10.16 8.48 -5.90
N LEU A 60 -11.45 8.49 -5.56
CA LEU A 60 -12.08 7.43 -4.77
C LEU A 60 -12.27 6.15 -5.59
N ASP A 61 -12.75 6.27 -6.84
CA ASP A 61 -12.93 5.13 -7.73
C ASP A 61 -11.58 4.42 -7.98
N LEU A 62 -10.50 5.17 -8.22
CA LEU A 62 -9.14 4.63 -8.36
C LEU A 62 -8.63 3.98 -7.07
N ALA A 63 -8.88 4.59 -5.91
CA ALA A 63 -8.49 4.02 -4.62
C ALA A 63 -9.25 2.71 -4.30
N ILE A 64 -10.50 2.61 -4.73
CA ILE A 64 -11.31 1.41 -4.58
C ILE A 64 -10.85 0.30 -5.53
N GLU A 65 -10.54 0.64 -6.78
CA GLU A 65 -9.94 -0.30 -7.74
C GLU A 65 -8.63 -0.86 -7.20
N ARG A 66 -7.76 0.00 -6.67
CA ARG A 66 -6.53 -0.41 -5.98
C ARG A 66 -6.79 -1.36 -4.80
N LEU A 67 -7.84 -1.14 -4.02
CA LEU A 67 -8.20 -2.06 -2.93
C LEU A 67 -8.59 -3.45 -3.47
N ARG A 68 -9.33 -3.52 -4.59
CA ARG A 68 -9.71 -4.79 -5.22
C ARG A 68 -8.50 -5.56 -5.72
N GLU A 69 -7.58 -4.88 -6.40
CA GLU A 69 -6.34 -5.49 -6.89
C GLU A 69 -5.50 -6.04 -5.73
N LEU A 70 -5.43 -5.29 -4.62
CA LEU A 70 -4.76 -5.74 -3.41
C LEU A 70 -5.43 -6.99 -2.82
N GLU A 71 -6.76 -7.04 -2.72
CA GLU A 71 -7.46 -8.22 -2.19
C GLU A 71 -7.28 -9.46 -3.07
N ALA A 72 -7.33 -9.29 -4.39
CA ALA A 72 -7.14 -10.38 -5.34
C ALA A 72 -5.70 -10.96 -5.26
N SER A 73 -4.71 -10.09 -5.22
CA SER A 73 -3.29 -10.47 -5.12
C SER A 73 -2.98 -11.11 -3.76
N THR A 74 -3.42 -10.54 -2.64
CA THR A 74 -3.24 -11.11 -1.30
C THR A 74 -3.89 -12.49 -1.18
N LYS A 75 -5.08 -12.69 -1.74
CA LYS A 75 -5.74 -14.02 -1.71
C LYS A 75 -4.89 -15.07 -2.43
N SER A 76 -4.45 -14.79 -3.65
CA SER A 76 -3.61 -15.71 -4.43
C SER A 76 -2.28 -16.04 -3.75
N LEU A 77 -1.65 -15.05 -3.11
CA LEU A 77 -0.39 -15.25 -2.39
C LEU A 77 -0.60 -16.06 -1.11
N SER A 78 -1.67 -15.81 -0.36
CA SER A 78 -1.99 -16.61 0.82
C SER A 78 -2.21 -18.10 0.47
N GLU A 79 -2.82 -18.39 -0.69
CA GLU A 79 -3.00 -19.75 -1.20
C GLU A 79 -1.63 -20.38 -1.55
N ASN A 80 -0.78 -19.65 -2.27
CA ASN A 80 0.57 -20.11 -2.61
C ASN A 80 1.44 -20.35 -1.36
N MET A 81 1.37 -19.48 -0.35
CA MET A 81 2.12 -19.64 0.89
C MET A 81 1.64 -20.83 1.71
N LYS A 82 0.32 -21.12 1.71
CA LYS A 82 -0.22 -22.32 2.35
C LYS A 82 0.31 -23.60 1.71
N MET A 83 0.57 -23.58 0.41
CA MET A 83 1.19 -24.72 -0.29
C MET A 83 2.68 -24.89 0.03
N LEU A 84 3.39 -23.80 0.31
CA LEU A 84 4.82 -23.84 0.63
C LEU A 84 5.10 -24.22 2.10
N ALA A 85 4.18 -23.91 3.00
CA ALA A 85 4.31 -24.21 4.43
C ALA A 85 4.35 -25.72 4.69
N LYS A 86 5.42 -26.18 5.36
CA LYS A 86 5.72 -27.60 5.59
C LYS A 86 4.89 -28.20 6.71
N ASP A 87 4.58 -27.41 7.75
CA ASP A 87 3.89 -27.86 8.95
C ASP A 87 2.84 -26.85 9.44
N GLU A 88 2.17 -27.20 10.54
CA GLU A 88 1.14 -26.34 11.13
C GLU A 88 1.73 -25.06 11.75
N PHE A 89 2.96 -25.13 12.25
CA PHE A 89 3.64 -23.98 12.82
C PHE A 89 3.86 -22.91 11.74
N GLU A 90 4.45 -23.29 10.59
CA GLU A 90 4.64 -22.37 9.45
C GLU A 90 3.30 -21.82 8.91
N ARG A 91 2.24 -22.66 8.86
CA ARG A 91 0.90 -22.21 8.43
C ARG A 91 0.31 -21.14 9.34
N ASN A 92 0.57 -21.21 10.65
CA ASN A 92 0.04 -20.26 11.62
C ASN A 92 0.61 -18.85 11.44
N PHE A 93 1.76 -18.69 10.78
CA PHE A 93 2.38 -17.38 10.51
C PHE A 93 1.96 -16.74 9.19
N ILE A 94 1.23 -17.45 8.30
CA ILE A 94 0.89 -16.92 6.98
C ILE A 94 0.09 -15.61 7.06
N SER A 95 -0.79 -15.48 8.05
CA SER A 95 -1.57 -14.25 8.29
C SER A 95 -0.72 -13.06 8.75
N ALA A 96 0.49 -13.31 9.25
CA ALA A 96 1.43 -12.27 9.70
C ALA A 96 2.41 -11.83 8.59
N VAL A 97 2.43 -12.52 7.44
CA VAL A 97 3.31 -12.15 6.33
C VAL A 97 2.70 -11.00 5.56
N VAL A 98 3.47 -9.92 5.40
CA VAL A 98 3.12 -8.80 4.52
C VAL A 98 3.82 -8.98 3.17
N PRO A 99 3.08 -9.21 2.08
CA PRO A 99 3.70 -9.40 0.77
C PRO A 99 4.19 -8.07 0.19
N PRO A 100 5.20 -8.07 -0.71
CA PRO A 100 5.82 -6.84 -1.22
C PRO A 100 4.86 -5.87 -1.91
N HIS A 101 3.84 -6.38 -2.61
CA HIS A 101 2.85 -5.56 -3.30
C HIS A 101 1.87 -4.84 -2.34
N GLU A 102 1.77 -5.28 -1.08
CA GLU A 102 1.03 -4.57 -0.04
C GLU A 102 1.83 -3.38 0.52
N ILE A 103 3.17 -3.41 0.41
CA ILE A 103 4.04 -2.28 0.77
C ILE A 103 3.86 -1.20 -0.30
N GLY A 104 2.90 -0.31 -0.06
CA GLY A 104 2.43 0.69 -1.02
C GLY A 104 3.30 1.93 -1.18
N VAL A 105 4.58 1.86 -0.81
CA VAL A 105 5.57 2.95 -0.92
C VAL A 105 6.89 2.39 -1.44
N LYS A 106 7.58 3.14 -2.28
CA LYS A 106 8.91 2.83 -2.80
C LYS A 106 9.91 3.92 -2.42
N PHE A 107 11.21 3.67 -2.63
CA PHE A 107 12.23 4.67 -2.32
C PHE A 107 12.13 5.92 -3.19
N GLU A 108 11.56 5.81 -4.40
CA GLU A 108 11.28 6.95 -5.27
C GLU A 108 10.20 7.88 -4.70
N ASP A 109 9.32 7.35 -3.84
CA ASP A 109 8.25 8.12 -3.19
C ASP A 109 8.76 8.88 -1.95
N ILE A 110 9.98 8.58 -1.48
CA ILE A 110 10.61 9.24 -0.33
C ILE A 110 11.52 10.36 -0.85
N GLY A 111 11.24 11.60 -0.49
CA GLY A 111 12.12 12.72 -0.82
C GLY A 111 13.44 12.70 -0.02
N ALA A 112 14.52 13.20 -0.64
CA ALA A 112 15.86 13.35 -0.04
C ALA A 112 16.52 12.02 0.40
N LEU A 113 17.52 12.09 1.29
CA LEU A 113 18.23 10.94 1.89
C LEU A 113 18.98 10.04 0.90
N GLU A 114 19.52 10.60 -0.19
CA GLU A 114 20.15 9.79 -1.25
C GLU A 114 21.31 8.93 -0.75
N ASP A 115 22.17 9.46 0.13
CA ASP A 115 23.26 8.69 0.71
C ASP A 115 22.75 7.52 1.58
N VAL A 116 21.65 7.72 2.30
CA VAL A 116 21.03 6.69 3.16
C VAL A 116 20.34 5.63 2.29
N LYS A 117 19.59 6.03 1.27
CA LYS A 117 18.95 5.11 0.32
C LYS A 117 19.99 4.23 -0.38
N LYS A 118 21.09 4.84 -0.84
CA LYS A 118 22.20 4.12 -1.46
C LYS A 118 22.82 3.11 -0.49
N THR A 119 23.07 3.52 0.76
CA THR A 119 23.61 2.64 1.79
C THR A 119 22.68 1.46 2.09
N LEU A 120 21.36 1.69 2.18
CA LEU A 120 20.37 0.62 2.36
C LEU A 120 20.29 -0.30 1.14
N ASP A 121 20.45 0.22 -0.07
CA ASP A 121 20.49 -0.61 -1.28
C ASP A 121 21.70 -1.55 -1.25
N GLU A 122 22.89 -1.03 -0.94
CA GLU A 122 24.13 -1.79 -0.89
C GLU A 122 24.17 -2.82 0.26
N LEU A 123 23.69 -2.46 1.45
CA LEU A 123 23.82 -3.29 2.66
C LEU A 123 22.63 -4.21 2.95
N VAL A 124 21.43 -3.88 2.46
CA VAL A 124 20.21 -4.65 2.75
C VAL A 124 19.61 -5.21 1.48
N THR A 125 19.32 -4.34 0.50
CA THR A 125 18.54 -4.74 -0.68
C THR A 125 19.34 -5.66 -1.61
N LEU A 126 20.60 -5.33 -1.89
CA LEU A 126 21.46 -6.09 -2.79
C LEU A 126 21.77 -7.49 -2.23
N PRO A 127 22.14 -7.67 -0.95
CA PRO A 127 22.29 -9.00 -0.36
C PRO A 127 21.03 -9.85 -0.41
N MET A 128 19.85 -9.24 -0.21
CA MET A 128 18.57 -9.96 -0.31
C MET A 128 18.22 -10.34 -1.75
N ARG A 129 18.54 -9.50 -2.74
CA ARG A 129 18.25 -9.76 -4.17
C ARG A 129 19.22 -10.75 -4.81
N ARG A 130 20.49 -10.73 -4.41
CA ARG A 130 21.58 -11.51 -5.01
C ARG A 130 22.34 -12.30 -3.93
N PRO A 131 21.67 -13.17 -3.16
CA PRO A 131 22.28 -13.88 -2.04
C PRO A 131 23.52 -14.68 -2.45
N GLU A 132 23.59 -15.16 -3.70
CA GLU A 132 24.73 -15.89 -4.24
C GLU A 132 26.04 -15.08 -4.20
N LEU A 133 25.99 -13.76 -4.41
CA LEU A 133 27.17 -12.88 -4.37
C LEU A 133 27.73 -12.71 -2.96
N PHE A 134 26.91 -12.93 -1.93
CA PHE A 134 27.25 -12.73 -0.52
C PHE A 134 27.37 -14.05 0.25
N SER A 135 26.92 -15.17 -0.32
CA SER A 135 26.92 -16.50 0.31
C SER A 135 28.31 -17.08 0.59
N ARG A 136 29.36 -16.56 -0.05
CA ARG A 136 30.75 -17.10 0.04
C ARG A 136 31.82 -16.04 0.29
N GLY A 137 31.44 -14.78 0.52
CA GLY A 137 32.35 -13.65 0.53
C GLY A 137 32.43 -12.95 1.89
N ASN A 138 33.64 -12.72 2.38
CA ASN A 138 33.97 -12.00 3.61
C ASN A 138 33.79 -10.46 3.46
N LEU A 139 32.69 -10.03 2.82
CA LEU A 139 32.49 -8.66 2.29
C LEU A 139 31.93 -7.66 3.32
N LEU A 140 31.81 -8.05 4.60
CA LEU A 140 31.36 -7.18 5.71
C LEU A 140 32.46 -6.99 6.77
N ARG A 141 33.74 -6.96 6.36
CA ARG A 141 34.85 -6.73 7.29
C ARG A 141 35.31 -5.28 7.27
#